data_AF-A0A3D4KTA2-F1
#
_entry.id   AF-A0A3D4KTA2-F1
#
_cell.length_a   1.000
_cell.length_b   1.000
_cell.length_c   1.000
_cell.angle_alpha   90.00
_cell.angle_beta   90.00
_cell.angle_gamma   90.00
#
_symmetry.space_group_name_H-M   'P 1'
#
loop_
_entity.id
_entity.type
_entity.pdbx_description
1 polymer ?
#
loop_
_entity_poly.entity_id
_entity_poly.type
_entity_poly.pdbx_seq_one_letter_code
_entity_poly.pdbx_strand_id
1 'polypeptide(L)' 'MELHEIGPAAGSKHNRYRKGRGHASGNGKTAGYGHKGQKARSGQPRIGFEGGQMPL' A
#
# COMPACT_ATOMS: atom_id res chain seq x y z
N MET A 1 4.76 9.24 38.20
CA MET A 1 4.24 8.86 36.87
C MET A 1 5.46 8.74 36.00
N GLU A 2 5.94 7.52 35.80
CA GLU A 2 7.24 7.27 35.21
C GLU A 2 7.13 7.03 33.71
N LEU A 3 8.19 7.31 32.95
CA LEU A 3 8.16 7.22 31.48
C LEU A 3 7.82 5.82 30.95
N HIS A 4 8.09 4.76 31.73
CA HIS A 4 7.86 3.37 31.33
C HIS A 4 6.42 2.89 31.58
N GLU A 5 5.60 3.66 32.29
CA GLU A 5 4.22 3.31 32.63
C GLU A 5 3.21 3.84 31.59
N ILE A 6 3.68 4.66 30.64
CA ILE A 6 2.83 5.35 29.66
C ILE A 6 2.43 4.38 28.54
N GLY A 7 1.19 3.93 28.58
CA GLY A 7 0.55 3.13 27.54
C GLY A 7 -0.39 3.97 26.65
N PRO A 8 -0.52 3.65 25.36
CA PRO A 8 -1.54 4.25 24.51
C PRO A 8 -2.94 3.70 24.86
N ALA A 9 -3.99 4.46 24.56
CA ALA A 9 -5.37 3.99 24.70
C ALA A 9 -5.62 2.74 23.82
N ALA A 10 -6.48 1.84 24.29
CA ALA A 10 -6.83 0.63 23.55
C ALA A 10 -7.34 0.96 22.13
N GLY A 11 -6.79 0.29 21.12
CA GLY A 11 -7.15 0.52 19.72
C GLY A 11 -6.54 1.76 19.05
N SER A 12 -5.89 2.67 19.79
CA SER A 12 -5.30 3.88 19.19
C SER A 12 -4.08 3.61 18.27
N LYS A 13 -3.47 2.42 18.37
CA LYS A 13 -2.34 2.00 17.52
C LYS A 13 -2.70 0.76 16.71
N HIS A 14 -2.58 0.88 15.40
CA HIS A 14 -2.73 -0.24 14.46
C HIS A 14 -1.41 -0.54 13.76
N ASN A 15 -1.14 -1.82 13.53
CA ASN A 15 0.02 -2.25 12.77
C ASN A 15 -0.16 -1.88 11.29
N ARG A 16 0.84 -1.20 10.72
CA ARG A 16 0.86 -0.88 9.29
C ARG A 16 1.02 -2.15 8.47
N TYR A 17 0.16 -2.33 7.47
CA TYR A 17 0.26 -3.44 6.55
C TYR A 17 1.50 -3.29 5.63
N ARG A 18 2.38 -4.29 5.66
CA ARG A 18 3.64 -4.30 4.89
C ARG A 18 3.54 -5.25 3.71
N LYS A 19 3.28 -4.70 2.52
CA LYS A 19 3.21 -5.45 1.27
C LYS A 19 4.58 -6.05 0.89
N GLY A 20 4.59 -7.17 0.17
CA GLY A 20 5.81 -7.79 -0.35
C GLY A 20 6.68 -8.45 0.74
N ARG A 21 6.08 -9.02 1.79
CA ARG A 21 6.78 -9.66 2.91
C ARG A 21 6.30 -11.11 3.12
N GLY A 22 6.48 -11.94 2.09
CA GLY A 22 6.19 -13.37 2.14
C GLY A 22 4.72 -13.73 1.86
N HIS A 23 4.48 -15.00 1.51
CA HIS A 23 3.16 -15.48 1.05
C HIS A 23 2.06 -15.32 2.10
N ALA A 24 2.36 -15.66 3.37
CA ALA A 24 1.41 -15.57 4.48
C ALA A 24 0.90 -14.14 4.76
N SER A 25 1.62 -13.11 4.28
CA SER A 25 1.16 -11.71 4.41
C SER A 25 -0.05 -11.37 3.52
N GLY A 26 -0.44 -12.23 2.57
CA GLY A 26 -1.52 -11.98 1.61
C GLY A 26 -1.08 -11.24 0.34
N ASN A 27 -0.11 -10.32 0.44
CA ASN A 27 0.44 -9.55 -0.70
C ASN A 27 1.94 -9.83 -0.90
N GLY A 28 2.37 -11.08 -0.73
CA GLY A 28 3.78 -11.46 -0.76
C GLY A 28 4.48 -11.31 -2.10
N LYS A 29 3.91 -11.86 -3.17
CA LYS A 29 4.59 -11.99 -4.47
C LYS A 29 4.46 -10.72 -5.32
N THR A 30 3.23 -10.33 -5.61
CA THR A 30 2.91 -9.24 -6.54
C THR A 30 2.60 -7.93 -5.82
N ALA A 31 2.68 -7.90 -4.48
CA ALA A 31 2.24 -6.79 -3.66
C ALA A 31 0.78 -6.34 -3.89
N GLY A 32 -0.04 -7.17 -4.55
CA GLY A 32 -1.42 -6.86 -4.94
C GLY A 32 -1.57 -6.22 -6.33
N TYR A 33 -0.49 -6.05 -7.10
CA TYR A 33 -0.52 -5.44 -8.44
C TYR A 33 -0.79 -6.42 -9.58
N GLY A 34 -0.89 -7.73 -9.30
CA GLY A 34 -1.06 -8.76 -10.34
C GLY A 34 0.21 -9.01 -11.17
N HIS A 35 0.04 -9.50 -12.40
CA HIS A 35 1.14 -9.88 -13.29
C HIS A 35 1.19 -9.00 -14.54
N LYS A 36 2.36 -8.40 -14.81
CA LYS A 36 2.65 -7.58 -16.01
C LYS A 36 1.72 -6.35 -16.12
N GLY A 37 1.76 -5.66 -17.27
CA GLY A 37 0.98 -4.44 -17.53
C GLY A 37 1.58 -3.17 -16.92
N GLN A 38 1.22 -2.01 -17.47
CA GLN A 38 1.75 -0.71 -17.04
C GLN A 38 1.47 -0.44 -15.55
N LYS A 39 0.28 -0.83 -15.06
CA LYS A 39 -0.13 -0.63 -13.65
C LYS A 39 0.70 -1.43 -12.65
N ALA A 40 1.35 -2.53 -13.07
CA ALA A 40 2.22 -3.32 -12.20
C ALA A 40 3.70 -2.90 -12.27
N ARG A 41 4.05 -1.96 -13.16
CA ARG A 41 5.40 -1.39 -13.23
C ARG A 41 5.50 -0.18 -12.29
N SER A 42 6.74 0.20 -11.99
CA SER A 42 6.99 1.46 -11.27
C SER A 42 6.62 2.64 -12.17
N GLY A 43 6.01 3.67 -11.57
CA GLY A 43 5.46 4.81 -12.30
C GLY A 43 4.04 4.55 -12.79
N GLN A 44 3.12 5.44 -12.42
CA GLN A 44 1.74 5.41 -12.87
C GLN A 44 1.50 6.51 -13.91
N PRO A 45 0.54 6.33 -14.84
CA PRO A 45 0.05 7.43 -15.66
C PRO A 45 -0.44 8.59 -14.81
N ARG A 46 -0.35 9.81 -15.36
CA ARG A 46 -0.90 11.00 -14.70
C ARG A 46 -2.41 10.85 -14.47
N ILE A 47 -2.90 11.44 -13.38
CA ILE A 47 -4.34 11.53 -13.11
C ILE A 47 -4.99 12.34 -14.25
N GLY A 48 -6.11 11.86 -14.78
CA GLY A 48 -6.81 12.48 -15.92
C GLY A 48 -6.28 12.08 -17.31
N PHE A 49 -5.39 11.09 -17.42
CA PHE A 49 -5.02 10.53 -18.73
C PHE A 49 -5.98 9.42 -19.17
N GLU A 50 -6.62 9.61 -20.32
CA GLU A 50 -7.62 8.69 -20.89
C GLU A 50 -7.07 7.79 -22.01
N GLY A 51 -5.75 7.57 -22.07
CA GLY A 51 -5.15 6.68 -23.07
C GLY A 51 -4.82 7.33 -24.41
N GLY A 52 -4.98 8.65 -24.53
CA GLY A 52 -4.65 9.44 -25.72
C GLY A 52 -5.75 10.42 -26.15
N GLN A 53 -6.95 10.29 -25.59
CA GLN A 53 -8.05 11.22 -25.78
C GLN A 53 -7.80 12.56 -25.08
N MET A 54 -8.38 13.64 -25.62
CA MET A 54 -8.49 14.92 -24.91
C MET A 54 -9.44 14.74 -23.72
N PRO A 55 -8.95 14.90 -22.48
CA PRO A 55 -9.78 14.69 -21.30
C PRO A 55 -10.94 15.68 -21.26
N LEU A 56 -12.05 15.25 -20.64
CA LEU A 56 -13.22 16.08 -20.38
C LEU A 56 -12.90 17.25 -19.43
#